data_AF-A0A413CRS8-F1
#
_entry.id   AF-A0A413CRS8-F1
#
_cell.length_a   1.000
_cell.length_b   1.000
_cell.length_c   1.000
_cell.angle_alpha   90.00
_cell.angle_beta   90.00
_cell.angle_gamma   90.00
#
_symmetry.space_group_name_H-M   'P 1'
#
loop_
_entity.id
_entity.type
_entity.pdbx_description
1 polymer ?
#
loop_
_entity_poly.entity_id
_entity_poly.type
_entity_poly.pdbx_seq_one_letter_code
_entity_poly.pdbx_strand_id
1 'polypeptide(L)' 'MRSANLLNDFAFKYVFGEDCKEANDALKSLLTVFLERKVNKVVVKNSEMVKDYSKMKSPRLDLLVEFDDQ' A
#
# COMPACT_ATOMS: atom_id res chain seq x y z
N MET A 1 -3.34 -7.21 -21.34
CA MET A 1 -3.10 -6.24 -20.26
C MET A 1 -3.46 -6.93 -18.94
N ARG A 2 -2.48 -7.36 -18.13
CA ARG A 2 -2.76 -8.02 -16.85
C ARG A 2 -3.06 -6.93 -15.82
N SER A 3 -4.33 -6.66 -15.51
CA SER A 3 -4.67 -5.80 -14.38
C SER A 3 -4.55 -6.63 -13.09
N ALA A 4 -3.48 -6.44 -12.34
CA ALA A 4 -3.49 -6.85 -10.94
C ALA A 4 -4.42 -5.89 -10.21
N ASN A 5 -5.63 -6.34 -9.83
CA ASN A 5 -6.57 -5.52 -9.08
C ASN A 5 -6.21 -5.52 -7.59
N LEU A 6 -5.03 -4.95 -7.28
CA LEU A 6 -4.48 -4.79 -5.94
C LEU A 6 -5.41 -3.96 -5.02
N LEU A 7 -6.37 -3.25 -5.60
CA LEU A 7 -7.31 -2.35 -4.92
C LEU A 7 -8.45 -3.08 -4.17
N ASN A 8 -8.69 -4.36 -4.47
CA ASN A 8 -9.75 -5.18 -3.85
C ASN A 8 -9.21 -6.34 -3.01
N ASP A 9 -7.90 -6.44 -2.83
CA ASP A 9 -7.29 -7.60 -2.18
C ASP A 9 -7.14 -7.36 -0.68
N PHE A 10 -8.03 -7.95 0.10
CA PHE A 10 -7.95 -7.97 1.56
C PHE A 10 -6.59 -8.47 2.06
N ALA A 11 -5.92 -9.37 1.32
CA ALA A 11 -4.58 -9.82 1.66
C ALA A 11 -3.56 -8.68 1.54
N PHE A 12 -3.72 -7.79 0.56
CA PHE A 12 -2.84 -6.64 0.39
C PHE A 12 -2.95 -5.66 1.56
N LYS A 13 -4.17 -5.31 1.98
CA LYS A 13 -4.36 -4.46 3.18
C LYS A 13 -3.92 -5.16 4.47
N TYR A 14 -3.98 -6.48 4.57
CA TYR A 14 -3.46 -7.20 5.72
C TYR A 14 -1.93 -7.17 5.78
N VAL A 15 -1.27 -7.44 4.65
CA VAL A 15 0.19 -7.50 4.56
C VAL A 15 0.82 -6.10 4.63
N PHE A 16 0.15 -5.10 4.07
CA PHE A 16 0.68 -3.74 3.93
C PHE A 16 -0.07 -2.68 4.73
N GLY A 17 -1.05 -3.06 5.55
CA GLY A 17 -1.83 -2.12 6.37
C GLY A 17 -1.20 -1.78 7.71
N GLU A 18 -0.23 -2.58 8.16
CA GLU A 18 0.62 -2.27 9.30
C GLU A 18 1.78 -1.37 8.85
N ASP A 19 2.00 -0.28 9.58
CA ASP A 19 3.14 0.63 9.35
C ASP A 19 4.43 0.00 9.93
N CYS A 20 4.83 -1.15 9.38
CA CYS A 20 6.08 -1.81 9.68
C CYS A 20 7.10 -1.56 8.56
N LYS A 21 8.39 -1.57 8.92
CA LYS A 21 9.48 -1.21 8.00
C LYS A 21 9.51 -2.11 6.77
N GLU A 22 9.31 -3.41 6.97
CA GLU A 22 9.33 -4.43 5.94
C GLU A 22 8.19 -4.24 4.92
N ALA A 23 6.97 -3.97 5.40
CA ALA A 23 5.83 -3.68 4.55
C ALA A 23 6.07 -2.42 3.72
N ASN A 24 6.60 -1.36 4.33
CA ASN A 24 6.90 -0.10 3.63
C ASN A 24 8.02 -0.26 2.59
N ASP A 25 9.08 -1.01 2.90
CA ASP A 25 10.18 -1.29 1.97
C ASP A 25 9.70 -2.13 0.77
N ALA A 26 8.82 -3.11 1.02
CA ALA A 26 8.19 -3.91 -0.03
C ALA A 26 7.19 -3.09 -0.88
N LEU A 27 6.36 -2.22 -0.26
CA LEU A 27 5.50 -1.27 -0.97
C LEU A 27 6.30 -0.33 -1.85
N LYS A 28 7.40 0.24 -1.33
CA LYS A 28 8.30 1.11 -2.09
C LYS A 28 8.86 0.40 -3.31
N SER A 29 9.30 -0.85 -3.16
CA SER A 29 9.81 -1.66 -4.27
C SER A 29 8.74 -1.94 -5.32
N LEU A 30 7.53 -2.32 -4.88
CA LEU A 30 6.39 -2.59 -5.76
C LEU A 30 5.96 -1.34 -6.53
N LEU A 31 5.81 -0.21 -5.84
CA LEU A 31 5.41 1.07 -6.45
C LEU A 31 6.46 1.60 -7.42
N THR A 32 7.76 1.40 -7.11
CA THR A 32 8.84 1.80 -8.03
C THR A 32 8.74 1.08 -9.36
N VAL A 33 8.48 -0.24 -9.33
CA VAL A 33 8.28 -1.04 -10.55
C VAL A 33 6.98 -0.65 -11.26
N PHE A 34 5.88 -0.51 -10.52
CA PHE A 34 4.56 -0.28 -11.10
C PHE A 34 4.41 1.12 -11.72
N LEU A 35 4.98 2.13 -11.09
CA LEU A 35 4.90 3.52 -11.56
C LEU A 35 6.05 3.89 -12.50
N GLU A 36 6.98 2.96 -12.74
CA GLU A 36 8.20 3.17 -13.52
C GLU A 36 8.98 4.43 -13.07
N ARG A 37 8.93 4.75 -11.78
CA ARG A 37 9.46 5.97 -11.17
C ARG A 37 10.05 5.67 -9.80
N LYS A 38 11.20 6.27 -9.49
CA LYS A 38 11.87 6.06 -8.20
C LYS A 38 11.06 6.67 -7.05
N VAL A 39 10.67 5.82 -6.11
CA VAL A 39 9.98 6.22 -4.88
C VAL A 39 11.01 6.46 -3.78
N ASN A 40 10.98 7.63 -3.15
CA ASN A 40 11.83 7.94 -2.00
C ASN A 40 11.27 7.34 -0.71
N LYS A 41 9.99 7.59 -0.43
CA LYS A 41 9.33 7.16 0.81
C LYS A 41 7.88 6.75 0.55
N VAL A 42 7.42 5.74 1.29
CA VAL A 42 6.01 5.33 1.35
C VAL A 42 5.60 5.29 2.80
N VAL A 43 4.43 5.84 3.10
CA VAL A 43 3.80 5.78 4.43
C VAL A 43 2.35 5.36 4.28
N VAL A 44 1.94 4.38 5.06
CA VAL A 44 0.55 3.94 5.13
C VAL A 44 -0.26 4.94 5.96
N LYS A 45 -1.36 5.44 5.41
CA LYS A 45 -2.22 6.48 6.01
C LYS A 45 -3.55 5.95 6.55
N ASN A 46 -3.78 4.64 6.52
CA ASN A 46 -5.02 4.07 7.04
C ASN A 46 -5.23 4.48 8.50
N SER A 47 -6.27 5.27 8.76
CA SER A 47 -6.63 5.75 10.11
C SER A 47 -7.23 4.66 10.99
N GLU A 48 -7.71 3.56 10.39
CA GLU A 48 -8.37 2.48 11.10
C GLU A 48 -7.89 1.12 10.57
N MET A 49 -6.97 0.48 11.30
CA MET A 49 -6.78 -0.97 11.18
C MET A 49 -8.00 -1.65 11.81
N VAL A 50 -9.06 -1.82 11.03
CA VAL A 50 -10.26 -2.52 11.49
C VAL A 50 -9.94 -4.02 11.56
N LYS A 51 -9.57 -4.52 12.75
CA LYS A 51 -9.32 -5.96 12.98
C LYS A 51 -10.56 -6.83 12.79
N ASP A 52 -11.75 -6.21 12.79
CA ASP A 52 -13.03 -6.85 12.54
C ASP A 52 -13.41 -6.74 11.05
N TYR A 53 -12.96 -7.71 10.27
CA TYR A 53 -13.07 -7.76 8.81
C TYR A 53 -14.51 -7.59 8.29
N SER A 54 -15.51 -7.91 9.10
CA SER A 54 -16.94 -7.74 8.79
C SER A 54 -17.40 -6.27 8.73
N LYS A 55 -16.59 -5.35 9.28
CA LYS A 55 -16.89 -3.90 9.37
C LYS A 55 -16.06 -3.06 8.38
N MET A 56 -15.11 -3.66 7.66
CA MET A 56 -14.33 -2.94 6.64
C MET A 56 -15.21 -2.62 5.42
N LYS A 57 -15.80 -1.43 5.39
CA LYS A 57 -16.59 -0.93 4.25
C LYS A 57 -15.76 -0.70 2.98
N SER A 58 -14.44 -0.58 3.11
CA SER A 58 -13.51 -0.45 1.99
C SER A 58 -12.13 -1.06 2.30
N PRO A 59 -11.67 -2.07 1.55
CA PRO A 59 -10.35 -2.66 1.73
C PRO A 59 -9.23 -1.80 1.12
N ARG A 60 -9.51 -0.55 0.73
CA ARG A 60 -8.52 0.36 0.16
C ARG A 60 -7.43 0.69 1.19
N LEU A 61 -6.22 0.86 0.68
CA LEU A 61 -5.03 1.25 1.42
C LEU A 61 -4.67 2.66 1.01
N ASP A 62 -4.82 3.62 1.93
CA ASP A 62 -4.41 4.99 1.67
C ASP A 62 -2.89 5.08 1.89
N LEU A 63 -2.18 5.57 0.88
CA LEU A 63 -0.72 5.70 0.88
C LEU A 63 -0.32 7.15 0.65
N LEU A 64 0.66 7.63 1.43
CA LEU A 64 1.43 8.83 1.12
C LEU A 64 2.75 8.39 0.47
N VAL A 65 2.98 8.80 -0.77
CA VAL A 65 4.16 8.44 -1.55
C VAL A 65 4.95 9.70 -1.87
N GLU A 66 6.24 9.67 -1.57
CA GLU A 66 7.20 10.71 -1.92
C GLU A 66 8.13 10.18 -3.02
N PHE A 67 8.26 10.91 -4.12
CA PHE A 67 9.11 10.53 -5.26
C PHE A 67 10.47 11.22 -5.19
N ASP A 68 11.48 10.58 -5.78
CA ASP A 68 12.84 11.12 -5.91
C ASP A 68 12.94 11.94 -7.20
N ASP A 69 12.36 13.13 -7.16
CA ASP A 69 12.28 14.05 -8.29
C ASP A 69 13.42 15.07 -8.20
N GLN A 70 14.63 14.64 -8.56
CA GLN A 70 15.74 15.55 -8.87
C GLN A 70 15.78 15.89 -10.36
#